data_AF-A0ABD4PJB6-F1
#
_entry.id   AF-A0ABD4PJB6-F1
#
_cell.length_a   1.000
_cell.length_b   1.000
_cell.length_c   1.000
_cell.angle_alpha   90.00
_cell.angle_beta   90.00
_cell.angle_gamma   90.00
#
_symmetry.space_group_name_H-M   'P 1'
#
loop_
_entity.id
_entity.type
_entity.pdbx_description
1 polymer ?
#
loop_
_entity_poly.entity_id
_entity_poly.type
_entity_poly.pdbx_seq_one_letter_code
_entity_poly.pdbx_strand_id
1 'polypeptide(L)'
;MNVGVVACLTLGIFFLVFSICFAILKEKGAILVSGFNSFSKAEREKYDQKRISLDMRNSFFLWAMILFIGALFSYFISPYFAIPAFIIWLILFFKDAHISATKAFEKYKL
;
A
#
# COMPACT_ATOMS: atom_id res chain seq x y z
N MET A 1 23.55 12.59 9.06
CA MET A 1 22.65 11.73 8.26
C MET A 1 21.27 12.36 8.26
N ASN A 2 20.68 12.63 7.09
CA ASN A 2 19.35 13.24 7.02
C ASN A 2 18.30 12.19 7.44
N VAL A 3 17.77 12.33 8.66
CA VAL A 3 16.82 11.38 9.24
C VAL A 3 15.56 11.25 8.37
N GLY A 4 15.10 12.34 7.78
CA GLY A 4 13.96 12.34 6.85
C GLY A 4 14.22 11.47 5.62
N VAL A 5 15.39 11.61 5.00
CA VAL A 5 15.80 10.77 3.85
C VAL A 5 15.86 9.30 4.24
N VAL A 6 16.49 8.96 5.36
CA VAL A 6 16.60 7.57 5.81
C VAL A 6 15.24 6.96 6.11
N ALA A 7 14.36 7.71 6.79
CA ALA A 7 13.02 7.25 7.13
C ALA A 7 12.17 7.04 5.86
N CYS A 8 12.18 8.00 4.92
CA CYS A 8 11.47 7.89 3.66
C CYS A 8 11.98 6.72 2.80
N LEU A 9 13.30 6.52 2.68
CA LEU A 9 13.86 5.42 1.91
C LEU A 9 13.55 4.06 2.52
N THR A 10 13.72 3.92 3.84
CA THR A 10 13.46 2.65 4.55
C THR A 10 12.00 2.23 4.36
N LEU A 11 11.07 3.16 4.58
CA LEU A 11 9.64 2.89 4.44
C LEU A 11 9.21 2.73 2.97
N GLY A 12 9.79 3.51 2.06
CA GLY A 12 9.54 3.42 0.62
C GLY A 12 9.98 2.06 0.05
N ILE A 13 11.16 1.57 0.44
CA ILE A 13 11.65 0.23 0.06
C ILE A 13 10.72 -0.85 0.62
N PHE A 14 10.31 -0.73 1.89
CA PHE A 14 9.36 -1.66 2.50
C PHE A 14 8.07 -1.77 1.66
N PHE A 15 7.43 -0.65 1.32
CA PHE A 15 6.22 -0.69 0.50
C PHE A 15 6.45 -1.14 -0.94
N LEU A 16 7.60 -0.81 -1.53
CA LEU A 16 7.95 -1.31 -2.85
C LEU A 16 8.05 -2.85 -2.86
N VAL A 17 8.66 -3.44 -1.83
CA VAL A 17 8.74 -4.91 -1.68
C VAL A 17 7.34 -5.51 -1.61
N PHE A 18 6.42 -4.94 -0.82
CA PHE A 18 5.03 -5.40 -0.79
C PHE A 18 4.35 -5.27 -2.16
N SER A 19 4.53 -4.14 -2.85
CA SER A 19 3.98 -3.97 -4.20
C SER A 19 4.50 -5.06 -5.16
N ILE A 20 5.80 -5.35 -5.14
CA ILE A 20 6.39 -6.42 -5.96
C ILE A 20 5.82 -7.79 -5.58
N CYS A 21 5.68 -8.10 -4.28
CA CYS A 21 5.05 -9.33 -3.83
C CYS A 21 3.64 -9.51 -4.42
N PHE A 22 2.80 -8.48 -4.37
CA PHE A 22 1.46 -8.53 -4.97
C PHE A 22 1.50 -8.64 -6.51
N ALA A 23 2.47 -7.99 -7.16
CA ALA A 23 2.66 -8.11 -8.61
C ALA A 23 3.00 -9.54 -9.04
N ILE A 24 3.84 -10.23 -8.27
CA ILE A 24 4.24 -11.62 -8.52
C ILE A 24 3.09 -12.58 -8.22
N LEU A 25 2.38 -12.38 -7.09
CA LEU A 25 1.31 -13.27 -6.64
C LEU A 25 0.02 -13.16 -7.45
N LYS A 26 -0.22 -12.04 -8.14
CA LYS A 26 -1.45 -11.79 -8.92
C LYS A 26 -2.69 -12.04 -8.05
N GLU A 27 -3.72 -12.74 -8.54
CA GLU A 27 -4.93 -13.05 -7.77
C GLU A 27 -4.68 -13.73 -6.41
N LYS A 28 -3.64 -14.56 -6.30
CA LYS A 28 -3.29 -15.22 -5.02
C LYS A 28 -2.87 -14.21 -3.96
N GLY A 29 -2.43 -13.02 -4.35
CA GLY A 29 -2.07 -11.94 -3.44
C GLY A 29 -3.25 -11.43 -2.60
N ALA A 30 -4.50 -11.64 -3.04
CA ALA A 30 -5.68 -11.26 -2.27
C ALA A 30 -5.71 -11.92 -0.88
N ILE A 31 -5.12 -13.11 -0.71
CA ILE A 31 -5.04 -13.79 0.59
C ILE A 31 -4.17 -13.05 1.62
N LEU A 32 -3.27 -12.18 1.17
CA LEU A 32 -2.44 -11.35 2.05
C LEU A 32 -3.19 -10.12 2.55
N VAL A 33 -4.36 -9.82 1.98
CA VAL A 33 -5.19 -8.69 2.41
C VAL A 33 -5.91 -9.08 3.70
N SER A 34 -5.63 -8.35 4.76
CA SER A 34 -6.30 -8.52 6.05
C SER A 34 -7.81 -8.37 5.89
N GLY A 35 -8.58 -9.18 6.62
CA GLY A 35 -10.03 -9.29 6.46
C GLY A 35 -10.45 -10.25 5.35
N PHE A 36 -9.85 -10.17 4.16
CA PHE A 36 -10.16 -11.12 3.07
C PHE A 36 -9.63 -12.53 3.37
N ASN A 37 -8.48 -12.62 4.04
CA ASN A 37 -7.93 -13.89 4.50
C ASN A 37 -8.86 -14.66 5.46
N SER A 38 -9.74 -13.95 6.17
CA SER A 38 -10.68 -14.55 7.12
C SER A 38 -11.88 -15.22 6.43
N PHE A 39 -12.12 -14.96 5.14
CA PHE A 39 -13.20 -15.60 4.40
C PHE A 39 -12.85 -17.06 4.07
N SER A 40 -13.86 -17.93 4.14
CA SER A 40 -13.74 -19.31 3.66
C SER A 40 -13.41 -19.34 2.16
N LYS A 41 -12.87 -20.46 1.66
CA LYS A 41 -12.54 -20.59 0.23
C LYS A 41 -13.77 -20.35 -0.65
N ALA A 42 -14.92 -20.91 -0.28
CA ALA A 42 -16.18 -20.76 -1.01
C ALA A 42 -16.72 -19.32 -1.00
N GLU A 43 -16.44 -18.53 0.05
CA GLU A 43 -16.78 -17.11 0.06
C GLU A 43 -15.83 -16.30 -0.82
N ARG A 44 -14.53 -16.57 -0.78
CA ARG A 44 -13.52 -15.87 -1.59
C ARG A 44 -13.73 -16.03 -3.09
N GLU A 45 -14.29 -17.16 -3.53
CA GLU A 45 -14.62 -17.41 -4.95
C GLU A 45 -15.76 -16.51 -5.47
N LYS A 46 -16.50 -15.81 -4.60
CA LYS A 46 -17.54 -14.85 -4.99
C LYS A 46 -17.00 -13.45 -5.32
N TYR A 47 -15.69 -13.25 -5.24
CA TYR A 47 -15.04 -11.96 -5.41
C TYR A 47 -13.93 -12.01 -6.48
N ASP A 48 -13.72 -10.88 -7.15
CA ASP A 48 -12.61 -10.63 -8.05
C ASP A 48 -11.30 -10.44 -7.25
N GLN A 49 -10.68 -11.57 -6.92
CA GLN A 49 -9.40 -11.63 -6.20
C GLN A 49 -8.26 -10.94 -6.97
N LYS A 50 -8.32 -10.95 -8.31
CA LYS A 50 -7.33 -10.27 -9.14
C LYS A 50 -7.41 -8.77 -8.92
N ARG A 51 -8.61 -8.19 -8.93
CA ARG A 51 -8.81 -6.76 -8.71
C ARG A 51 -8.46 -6.35 -7.27
N ILE A 52 -8.78 -7.16 -6.26
CA ILE A 52 -8.35 -6.94 -4.87
C ILE A 52 -6.83 -6.84 -4.78
N SER A 53 -6.13 -7.82 -5.36
CA SER A 53 -4.66 -7.86 -5.35
C SER A 53 -4.04 -6.68 -6.11
N LEU A 54 -4.60 -6.32 -7.26
CA LEU A 54 -4.14 -5.18 -8.06
C LEU A 54 -4.32 -3.84 -7.35
N ASP A 55 -5.45 -3.62 -6.68
CA ASP A 55 -5.68 -2.40 -5.90
C ASP A 55 -4.66 -2.28 -4.77
N MET A 56 -4.43 -3.37 -4.03
CA MET A 56 -3.44 -3.39 -2.94
C MET A 56 -2.01 -3.14 -3.46
N ARG A 57 -1.63 -3.77 -4.58
CA ARG A 57 -0.36 -3.52 -5.27
C ARG A 57 -0.18 -2.04 -5.60
N ASN A 58 -1.22 -1.43 -6.15
CA ASN A 58 -1.18 -0.05 -6.61
C ASN A 58 -1.13 0.93 -5.42
N SER A 59 -1.85 0.67 -4.32
CA SER A 59 -1.73 1.46 -3.08
C SER A 59 -0.31 1.40 -2.52
N PHE A 60 0.28 0.21 -2.38
CA PHE A 60 1.67 0.07 -1.93
C PHE A 60 2.67 0.78 -2.85
N PHE A 61 2.49 0.66 -4.17
CA PHE A 61 3.35 1.37 -5.13
C PHE A 61 3.24 2.89 -5.00
N LEU A 62 2.01 3.41 -4.89
CA LEU A 62 1.76 4.84 -4.72
C LEU A 62 2.42 5.37 -3.45
N TRP A 63 2.30 4.64 -2.35
CA TRP A 63 2.93 5.00 -1.07
C TRP A 63 4.46 5.00 -1.18
N ALA A 64 5.05 3.99 -1.82
CA ALA A 64 6.49 3.95 -2.08
C ALA A 64 6.94 5.17 -2.89
N MET A 65 6.21 5.54 -3.96
CA MET A 65 6.55 6.69 -4.81
C MET A 65 6.47 8.02 -4.06
N ILE A 66 5.45 8.23 -3.23
CA ILE A 66 5.33 9.43 -2.39
C ILE A 66 6.54 9.55 -1.45
N LEU A 67 6.95 8.44 -0.82
CA LEU A 67 8.09 8.43 0.07
C LEU A 67 9.41 8.63 -0.67
N PHE A 68 9.60 8.06 -1.87
CA PHE A 68 10.78 8.31 -2.69
C PHE A 68 10.88 9.75 -3.18
N ILE A 69 9.77 10.38 -3.56
CA ILE A 69 9.74 11.81 -3.88
C ILE A 69 10.08 12.63 -2.63
N GLY A 70 9.55 12.25 -1.46
CA GLY A 70 9.89 12.85 -0.18
C GLY A 70 11.39 12.76 0.14
N ALA A 71 12.00 11.59 -0.07
CA ALA A 71 13.44 11.39 0.09
C ALA A 71 14.25 12.24 -0.89
N LEU A 72 13.83 12.30 -2.16
CA LEU A 72 14.47 13.09 -3.21
C LEU A 72 14.51 14.58 -2.84
N PHE A 73 13.36 15.17 -2.51
CA PHE A 73 13.31 16.58 -2.11
C PHE A 73 14.00 16.84 -0.76
N SER A 74 13.95 15.87 0.16
CA SER A 74 14.66 15.99 1.44
C SER A 74 16.17 15.99 1.26
N TYR A 75 16.68 15.27 0.27
CA TYR A 75 18.10 15.20 -0.06
C TYR A 75 18.58 16.45 -0.81
N PHE A 76 17.84 16.90 -1.82
CA PHE A 76 18.27 17.98 -2.72
C PHE A 76 17.88 19.39 -2.29
N ILE A 77 16.77 19.57 -1.55
CA ILE A 77 16.22 20.89 -1.23
C ILE A 77 16.33 21.19 0.26
N SER A 78 15.66 20.41 1.11
CA SER A 78 15.68 20.61 2.56
C SER A 78 15.12 19.42 3.32
N PRO A 79 15.71 19.01 4.46
CA PRO A 79 15.19 17.91 5.29
C PRO A 79 13.71 18.01 5.67
N TYR A 80 13.15 19.22 5.72
CA TYR A 80 11.75 19.45 6.08
C TYR A 80 10.76 18.95 5.02
N PHE A 81 11.19 18.66 3.78
CA PHE A 81 10.32 18.07 2.75
C PHE A 81 9.86 16.63 3.06
N ALA A 82 10.49 15.95 4.01
CA ALA A 82 10.02 14.66 4.49
C ALA A 82 8.66 14.79 5.21
N ILE A 83 8.43 15.91 5.91
CA ILE A 83 7.22 16.15 6.69
C ILE A 83 5.95 16.08 5.81
N PRO A 84 5.80 16.89 4.74
CA PRO A 84 4.61 16.81 3.90
C PRO A 84 4.47 15.44 3.21
N ALA A 85 5.58 14.78 2.84
CA ALA A 85 5.53 13.43 2.28
C ALA A 85 4.94 12.41 3.28
N PHE A 86 5.35 12.46 4.55
CA PHE A 86 4.78 11.63 5.62
C PHE A 86 3.31 11.94 5.88
N ILE A 87 2.90 13.22 5.87
CA ILE A 87 1.51 13.60 6.07
C ILE A 87 0.63 13.03 4.94
N ILE A 88 1.03 13.22 3.69
CA ILE A 88 0.28 12.71 2.52
C ILE A 88 0.21 11.18 2.58
N TRP A 89 1.34 10.53 2.86
CA TRP A 89 1.39 9.07 3.01
C TRP A 89 0.47 8.57 4.13
N LEU A 90 0.50 9.18 5.32
CA LEU A 90 -0.35 8.79 6.46
C LEU A 90 -1.84 8.92 6.14
N ILE A 91 -2.25 10.02 5.49
CA ILE A 91 -3.64 10.23 5.08
C ILE A 91 -4.09 9.10 4.14
N LEU A 92 -3.27 8.75 3.15
CA LEU A 92 -3.59 7.68 2.21
C LEU A 92 -3.58 6.31 2.88
N PHE A 93 -2.59 6.04 3.74
CA PHE A 93 -2.49 4.80 4.48
C PHE A 93 -3.74 4.54 5.31
N PHE A 94 -4.18 5.52 6.11
CA PHE A 94 -5.37 5.36 6.93
C PHE A 94 -6.66 5.28 6.10
N LYS A 95 -6.76 6.04 5.01
CA LYS A 95 -7.90 5.98 4.09
C LYS A 95 -8.07 4.57 3.51
N ASP A 96 -6.97 3.94 3.11
CA ASP A 96 -6.99 2.62 2.46
C ASP A 96 -7.00 1.47 3.49
N ALA A 97 -6.38 1.63 4.67
CA ALA A 97 -6.27 0.60 5.70
C ALA A 97 -7.52 0.48 6.60
N HIS A 98 -8.27 1.57 6.83
CA HIS A 98 -9.47 1.55 7.68
C HIS A 98 -10.77 1.15 6.96
N ILE A 99 -10.72 0.73 5.70
CA ILE A 99 -11.93 0.27 5.01
C ILE A 99 -12.35 -1.06 5.65
N SER A 100 -13.35 -0.98 6.53
CA SER A 100 -13.95 -2.08 7.29
C SER A 100 -14.18 -3.32 6.43
N ALA A 101 -13.55 -4.44 6.83
CA ALA A 101 -13.36 -5.66 6.05
C ALA A 101 -14.61 -6.24 5.36
N THR A 102 -15.84 -6.03 5.85
CA THR A 102 -17.03 -6.60 5.20
C THR A 102 -17.60 -5.72 4.08
N LYS A 103 -17.78 -4.42 4.34
CA LYS A 103 -18.23 -3.47 3.30
C LYS A 103 -17.14 -3.16 2.27
N ALA A 104 -15.87 -3.25 2.67
CA ALA A 104 -14.73 -3.00 1.79
C ALA A 104 -14.73 -3.87 0.55
N PHE A 105 -15.14 -5.14 0.69
CA PHE A 105 -15.03 -6.12 -0.38
C PHE A 105 -16.23 -6.16 -1.33
N GLU A 106 -17.35 -5.50 -1.00
CA GLU A 106 -18.55 -5.50 -1.84
C GLU A 106 -18.28 -4.98 -3.26
N LYS A 107 -17.41 -3.96 -3.40
CA LYS A 107 -17.02 -3.42 -4.71
C LYS A 107 -16.23 -4.39 -5.61
N TYR A 108 -15.80 -5.52 -5.06
CA TYR A 108 -15.08 -6.57 -5.77
C TYR A 108 -15.94 -7.82 -5.98
N LYS A 109 -17.22 -7.83 -5.62
CA LYS A 109 -18.09 -8.99 -5.87
C LYS A 109 -18.24 -9.23 -7.38
N LEU A 110 -18.20 -10.50 -7.79
CA LEU A 110 -18.41 -10.92 -9.18
C LEU A 110 -19.86 -10.72 -9.63
#